data_AF-X1BJH7-F1
#
_entry.id   AF-X1BJH7-F1
#
_cell.length_a   1.000
_cell.length_b   1.000
_cell.length_c   1.000
_cell.angle_alpha   90.00
_cell.angle_beta   90.00
_cell.angle_gamma   90.00
#
_symmetry.space_group_name_H-M   'P 1'
#
loop_
_entity.id
_entity.type
_entity.pdbx_description
1 polymer ?
#
loop_
_entity_poly.entity_id
_entity_poly.type
_entity_poly.pdbx_seq_one_letter_code
_entity_poly.pdbx_strand_id
1 'polypeptide(L)' 'MKNGILSCLVVSIIISLYELYWFLGKGSELGLVLAVLSFVVSYICFYLWSKK' A
#
# COMPACT_ATOMS: atom_id res chain seq x y z
N MET A 1 -5.89 -19.54 -0.47
CA MET A 1 -5.97 -18.17 -1.03
C MET A 1 -5.84 -17.05 0.01
N LYS A 2 -6.34 -17.18 1.26
CA LYS A 2 -6.20 -16.15 2.31
C LYS A 2 -4.76 -15.70 2.62
N ASN A 3 -3.76 -16.58 2.52
CA ASN A 3 -2.36 -16.23 2.84
C ASN A 3 -1.70 -15.29 1.80
N GLY A 4 -2.08 -15.36 0.53
CA GLY A 4 -1.53 -14.48 -0.52
C GLY A 4 -1.99 -13.04 -0.35
N ILE A 5 -3.25 -12.87 0.05
CA ILE A 5 -3.85 -11.57 0.40
C ILE A 5 -3.15 -10.98 1.63
N LEU A 6 -2.93 -11.80 2.66
CA LEU A 6 -2.28 -11.35 3.89
C LEU A 6 -0.86 -10.84 3.62
N SER A 7 -0.12 -11.54 2.75
CA SER A 7 1.21 -11.08 2.31
C SER A 7 1.15 -9.79 1.49
N CYS A 8 0.14 -9.63 0.63
CA CYS A 8 -0.02 -8.42 -0.17
C CYS A 8 -0.33 -7.19 0.70
N LEU A 9 -1.18 -7.36 1.71
CA LEU A 9 -1.49 -6.34 2.72
C LEU A 9 -0.25 -5.96 3.54
N VAL A 10 0.51 -6.95 4.02
CA VAL A 10 1.74 -6.72 4.78
C VAL A 10 2.76 -5.93 3.96
N VAL A 11 2.99 -6.30 2.69
CA VAL A 11 3.92 -5.59 1.81
C VAL A 11 3.48 -4.15 1.55
N SER A 12 2.19 -3.91 1.31
CA SER A 12 1.65 -2.55 1.12
C SER A 12 1.83 -1.68 2.37
N ILE A 13 1.66 -2.25 3.57
CA ILE A 13 1.87 -1.52 4.84
C ILE A 13 3.35 -1.17 5.02
N ILE A 14 4.26 -2.10 4.73
CA ILE A 14 5.71 -1.88 4.85
C ILE A 14 6.14 -0.75 3.90
N ILE A 15 5.69 -0.77 2.65
CA ILE A 15 6.01 0.26 1.65
C ILE A 15 5.44 1.63 2.06
N SER A 16 4.19 1.67 2.54
CA SER A 16 3.59 2.91 3.04
C SER A 16 4.34 3.49 4.24
N LEU A 17 4.81 2.64 5.17
CA LEU A 17 5.60 3.09 6.32
C LEU A 17 6.94 3.67 5.88
N TYR A 18 7.59 3.03 4.90
CA TYR A 18 8.90 3.46 4.40
C TYR A 18 8.81 4.81 3.67
N GLU A 19 7.80 4.98 2.82
CA GLU A 19 7.48 6.25 2.15
C GLU A 19 7.10 7.34 3.16
N LEU A 20 6.29 7.01 4.18
CA LEU A 20 5.91 7.98 5.22
C LEU A 20 7.12 8.40 6.07
N TYR A 21 8.02 7.47 6.37
CA TYR A 21 9.27 7.77 7.07
C TYR A 21 10.19 8.65 6.22
N TRP A 22 10.28 8.36 4.91
CA TRP A 22 11.03 9.18 3.96
C TRP A 22 10.40 10.57 3.79
N PHE A 23 9.06 10.65 3.81
CA PHE A 23 8.30 11.89 3.79
C PHE A 23 8.60 12.74 5.03
N LEU A 24 8.56 12.16 6.23
CA LEU A 24 8.90 12.87 7.47
C LEU A 24 10.37 13.36 7.48
N GLY A 25 11.28 12.59 6.88
CA GLY A 25 12.70 12.92 6.86
C GLY A 25 13.12 13.95 5.81
N LYS A 26 12.44 14.00 4.65
CA LYS A 26 12.82 14.87 3.52
C LYS A 26 11.73 15.85 3.05
N GLY A 27 10.54 15.81 3.64
CA GLY A 27 9.41 16.68 3.24
C GLY A 27 8.92 16.44 1.81
N SER A 28 9.04 15.21 1.30
CA SER A 28 8.79 14.91 -0.12
C SER A 28 7.34 14.51 -0.40
N GLU A 29 6.48 15.48 -0.69
CA GLU A 29 5.02 15.34 -0.93
C GLU A 29 4.64 14.21 -1.92
N LEU A 30 5.53 13.92 -2.86
CA LEU A 30 5.39 12.85 -3.84
C LEU A 30 5.33 11.43 -3.25
N GLY A 31 6.01 11.20 -2.12
CA GLY A 31 6.05 9.87 -1.50
C GLY A 31 4.74 9.48 -0.81
N LEU A 32 4.03 10.47 -0.27
CA LEU A 32 2.72 10.24 0.31
C LEU A 32 1.67 9.89 -0.78
N VAL A 33 1.78 10.52 -1.95
CA VAL A 33 0.91 10.23 -3.11
C VAL A 33 1.13 8.81 -3.63
N LEU A 34 2.39 8.36 -3.76
CA LEU A 34 2.69 7.00 -4.21
C LEU A 34 2.18 5.94 -3.22
N ALA A 35 2.37 6.17 -1.92
CA ALA A 35 1.89 5.27 -0.87
C ALA A 35 0.36 5.09 -0.92
N VAL A 36 -0.38 6.20 -1.06
CA VAL A 36 -1.85 6.18 -1.18
C VAL A 36 -2.29 5.45 -2.46
N LEU A 37 -1.66 5.73 -3.60
CA LEU A 37 -1.98 5.07 -4.87
C LEU A 37 -1.74 3.56 -4.81
N SER A 38 -0.63 3.13 -4.23
CA SER A 38 -0.30 1.71 -4.05
C SER A 38 -1.33 1.01 -3.15
N PHE A 39 -1.77 1.68 -2.08
CA PHE A 39 -2.79 1.14 -1.19
C PHE A 39 -4.16 1.02 -1.88
N VAL A 40 -4.58 2.05 -2.63
CA VAL A 40 -5.85 2.06 -3.38
C VAL A 40 -5.88 0.96 -4.43
N VAL A 41 -4.80 0.78 -5.18
CA VAL A 41 -4.65 -0.32 -6.15
C VAL A 41 -4.75 -1.68 -5.47
N SER A 42 -4.05 -1.89 -4.35
CA SER A 42 -4.10 -3.13 -3.59
C SER A 42 -5.52 -3.43 -3.09
N TYR A 43 -6.23 -2.41 -2.60
CA TYR A 43 -7.61 -2.53 -2.12
C TYR A 43 -8.59 -2.84 -3.24
N ILE A 44 -8.48 -2.18 -4.41
CA ILE A 44 -9.34 -2.44 -5.57
C ILE A 44 -9.14 -3.86 -6.10
N CYS A 45 -7.89 -4.30 -6.22
CA CYS A 45 -7.56 -5.69 -6.60
C CYS A 45 -8.16 -6.68 -5.59
N PHE A 46 -8.08 -6.37 -4.29
CA PHE A 46 -8.67 -7.19 -3.25
C PHE A 46 -10.20 -7.21 -3.30
N TYR A 47 -10.84 -6.07 -3.53
CA TYR A 47 -12.29 -5.94 -3.64
C TYR A 47 -12.84 -6.71 -4.85
N LEU A 48 -12.19 -6.56 -6.02
CA LEU A 48 -12.53 -7.31 -7.23
C LEU A 48 -12.34 -8.82 -7.05
N TRP A 49 -11.27 -9.24 -6.37
CA TRP A 49 -11.04 -10.64 -6.05
C TRP A 49 -12.07 -11.19 -5.07
N SER A 50 -12.41 -10.45 -4.02
CA SER A 50 -13.37 -10.89 -3.00
C SER A 50 -14.80 -10.98 -3.53
N LYS A 51 -15.10 -10.32 -4.67
CA LYS A 51 -16.42 -10.37 -5.32
C LYS A 51 -16.57 -11.56 -6.26
N LYS A 52 -15.51 -12.34 -6.47
CA LYS A 52 -15.44 -13.49 -7.37
C LYS A 52 -15.41 -14.79 -6.56
#